data_AF-X1T224-F1
#
_entry.id   AF-X1T224-F1
#
_cell.length_a   1.000
_cell.length_b   1.000
_cell.length_c   1.000
_cell.angle_alpha   90.00
_cell.angle_beta   90.00
_cell.angle_gamma   90.00
#
_symmetry.space_group_name_H-M   'P 1'
#
loop_
_entity.id
_entity.type
_entity.pdbx_description
1 polymer ?
#
loop_
_entity_poly.entity_id
_entity_poly.type
_entity_poly.pdbx_seq_one_letter_code
_entity_poly.pdbx_strand_id
1 'polypeptide(L)'
;MERDAYKGGRVECFYLGHLNTEKHYVLDVNSLYPTVMRNNKYPVKYLHIKHNVTLKAFARLLKRKSIVAKVLIETDKPVYGVRRDRLVFPTGRFWTSLCTPELKYAVKAGHLRKVETMVT
;
A
#
# COMPACT_ATOMS: atom_id res chain seq x y z
N MET A 1 -1.94 -13.86 -3.51
CA MET A 1 -1.22 -12.57 -3.48
C MET A 1 -2.17 -11.38 -3.62
N GLU A 2 -3.04 -11.35 -4.64
CA GLU A 2 -3.98 -10.27 -4.92
C GLU A 2 -5.03 -10.13 -3.80
N ARG A 3 -5.57 -11.25 -3.33
CA ARG A 3 -6.45 -11.28 -2.15
C ARG A 3 -5.73 -10.87 -0.86
N ASP A 4 -4.41 -11.09 -0.77
CA ASP A 4 -3.61 -10.69 0.39
C ASP A 4 -3.31 -9.18 0.36
N ALA A 5 -3.25 -8.59 -0.83
CA ALA A 5 -3.11 -7.15 -1.03
C ALA A 5 -4.45 -6.40 -0.88
N TYR A 6 -5.58 -7.10 -0.90
CA TYR A 6 -6.91 -6.50 -0.70
C TYR A 6 -7.15 -6.21 0.79
N LYS A 7 -7.29 -4.93 1.10
CA LYS A 7 -7.37 -4.39 2.47
C LYS A 7 -8.50 -3.37 2.56
N GLY A 8 -9.06 -3.22 3.76
CA GLY A 8 -10.05 -2.18 4.07
C GLY A 8 -9.42 -0.79 4.25
N GLY A 9 -10.23 0.16 4.71
CA GLY A 9 -9.77 1.49 5.10
C GLY A 9 -8.86 1.47 6.32
N ARG A 10 -8.04 2.52 6.48
CA ARG A 10 -7.22 2.73 7.68
C ARG A 10 -8.11 3.16 8.84
N VAL A 11 -8.13 2.35 9.90
CA VAL A 11 -8.79 2.68 11.17
C VAL A 11 -7.79 2.42 12.27
N GLU A 12 -7.21 3.48 12.81
CA GLU A 12 -6.20 3.42 13.87
C GLU A 12 -6.41 4.56 14.88
N CYS A 13 -5.98 4.32 16.11
CA CYS A 13 -5.95 5.34 17.14
C CYS A 13 -4.63 6.12 17.03
N PHE A 14 -4.70 7.40 16.65
CA PHE A 14 -3.53 8.27 16.54
C PHE A 14 -3.14 8.96 17.85
N TYR A 15 -4.05 8.99 18.83
CA TYR A 15 -3.84 9.65 20.12
C TYR A 15 -4.65 8.95 21.22
N LEU A 16 -4.02 8.68 22.36
CA LEU A 16 -4.65 8.13 23.56
C LEU A 16 -4.66 9.20 24.65
N GLY A 17 -5.86 9.59 25.10
CA GLY A 17 -6.03 10.60 26.14
C GLY A 17 -7.26 11.48 25.91
N HIS A 18 -7.38 12.55 26.70
CA HIS A 18 -8.46 13.52 26.59
C HIS A 18 -8.04 14.74 25.79
N LEU A 19 -8.81 15.08 24.77
CA LEU A 19 -8.58 16.20 23.86
C LEU A 19 -9.53 17.36 24.18
N ASN A 20 -9.52 17.82 25.43
CA ASN A 20 -10.56 18.72 25.96
C ASN A 20 -10.23 20.23 25.83
N THR A 21 -8.97 20.57 25.54
CA THR A 21 -8.47 21.96 25.62
C THR A 21 -8.31 22.63 24.26
N GLU A 22 -8.34 21.87 23.17
CA GLU A 22 -8.07 22.36 21.81
C GLU A 22 -9.30 22.24 20.90
N LYS A 23 -9.32 23.02 19.81
CA LYS A 23 -10.37 22.95 18.80
C LYS A 23 -10.05 21.85 17.79
N HIS A 24 -10.95 20.88 17.68
CA HIS A 24 -10.81 19.74 16.77
C HIS A 24 -11.77 19.86 15.59
N TYR A 25 -11.37 19.29 14.46
CA TYR A 25 -12.17 19.23 13.25
C TYR A 25 -12.28 17.79 12.77
N VAL A 26 -13.48 17.41 12.33
CA VAL A 26 -13.73 16.14 11.65
C VAL A 26 -13.96 16.45 10.18
N LEU A 27 -13.18 15.81 9.31
CA LEU A 27 -13.28 15.95 7.86
C LEU A 27 -13.75 14.63 7.27
N ASP A 28 -14.75 14.69 6.41
CA ASP A 28 -15.26 13.55 5.65
C ASP A 28 -15.13 13.81 4.15
N VAL A 29 -14.71 12.79 3.40
CA VAL A 29 -14.54 12.89 1.95
C VAL A 29 -15.80 12.37 1.27
N ASN A 30 -16.54 13.30 0.66
CA ASN A 30 -17.74 13.00 -0.11
C ASN A 30 -17.47 11.90 -1.15
N SER A 31 -18.17 10.77 -1.00
CA SER A 31 -18.11 9.65 -1.95
C SER A 31 -16.68 9.20 -2.25
N LEU A 32 -15.87 8.95 -1.22
CA LEU A 32 -14.45 8.58 -1.34
C LEU A 32 -14.20 7.50 -2.40
N TYR A 33 -14.80 6.30 -2.25
CA TYR A 33 -14.58 5.20 -3.19
C TYR A 33 -14.99 5.55 -4.63
N PRO A 34 -16.21 6.06 -4.91
CA PRO A 34 -16.60 6.51 -6.25
C PRO A 34 -15.64 7.55 -6.86
N THR A 35 -15.18 8.51 -6.05
CA THR A 35 -14.23 9.54 -6.51
C THR A 35 -12.91 8.92 -6.95
N VAL A 36 -12.38 7.96 -6.18
CA VAL A 36 -11.15 7.25 -6.56
C VAL A 36 -11.38 6.39 -7.82
N MET A 37 -12.52 5.69 -7.91
CA MET A 37 -12.88 4.85 -9.07
C MET A 37 -12.99 5.64 -10.36
N ARG A 38 -13.61 6.82 -10.32
CA ARG A 38 -13.78 7.71 -11.48
C ARG A 38 -12.45 8.26 -11.99
N ASN A 39 -11.54 8.62 -11.07
CA ASN A 39 -10.36 9.43 -11.40
C ASN A 39 -9.08 8.62 -11.61
N ASN A 40 -9.09 7.30 -11.39
CA ASN A 40 -7.89 6.46 -11.46
C ASN A 40 -8.03 5.30 -12.45
N LYS A 41 -6.88 4.77 -12.88
CA LYS A 41 -6.81 3.56 -13.73
C LYS A 41 -6.65 2.32 -12.87
N TYR A 42 -7.37 1.27 -13.22
CA TYR A 42 -7.38 0.00 -12.51
C TYR A 42 -6.96 -1.16 -13.44
N PRO A 43 -6.34 -2.22 -12.90
CA PRO A 43 -6.10 -3.44 -13.67
C PRO A 43 -7.44 -4.08 -14.04
N VAL A 44 -7.59 -4.48 -15.31
CA VAL A 44 -8.81 -5.12 -15.84
C VAL A 44 -8.58 -6.55 -16.33
N LYS A 45 -7.32 -6.94 -16.52
CA LYS A 45 -6.93 -8.25 -17.04
C LYS A 45 -5.57 -8.64 -16.51
N TYR A 46 -5.43 -9.92 -16.15
CA TYR A 46 -4.14 -10.53 -15.84
C TYR A 46 -3.30 -10.65 -17.11
N LEU A 47 -2.03 -10.25 -17.05
CA LEU A 47 -1.07 -10.39 -18.14
C LEU A 47 -0.07 -11.51 -17.87
N HIS A 48 0.63 -11.45 -16.72
CA HIS A 48 1.65 -12.45 -16.35
C HIS A 48 2.11 -12.31 -14.90
N ILE A 49 2.73 -13.38 -14.41
CA ILE A 49 3.44 -13.44 -13.12
C ILE A 49 4.95 -13.53 -13.36
N LYS A 50 5.73 -12.88 -12.51
CA LYS A 50 7.19 -12.90 -12.54
C LYS A 50 7.75 -13.05 -11.13
N HIS A 51 8.83 -13.81 -11.02
CA HIS A 51 9.53 -14.06 -9.76
C HIS A 51 10.92 -13.42 -9.77
N ASN A 52 11.47 -13.11 -8.59
CA ASN A 52 12.84 -12.65 -8.40
C ASN A 52 13.26 -11.47 -9.29
N VAL A 53 12.39 -10.47 -9.39
CA VAL A 53 12.61 -9.29 -10.24
C VAL A 53 13.57 -8.33 -9.55
N THR A 54 14.57 -7.82 -10.28
CA THR A 54 15.48 -6.81 -9.74
C THR A 54 14.75 -5.50 -9.43
N LEU A 55 15.17 -4.77 -8.39
CA LEU A 55 14.55 -3.50 -8.00
C LEU A 55 14.52 -2.47 -9.13
N LYS A 56 15.59 -2.41 -9.94
CA LYS A 56 15.68 -1.53 -11.11
C LYS A 56 14.66 -1.89 -12.19
N ALA A 57 14.51 -3.18 -12.51
CA ALA A 57 13.52 -3.64 -13.49
C ALA A 57 12.10 -3.43 -12.98
N PHE A 58 11.86 -3.70 -11.70
CA PHE A 58 10.58 -3.48 -11.03
C PHE A 58 10.15 -2.01 -11.09
N ALA A 59 11.03 -1.08 -10.69
CA ALA A 59 10.75 0.35 -10.72
C ALA A 59 10.42 0.86 -12.14
N ARG A 60 11.08 0.31 -13.17
CA ARG A 60 10.77 0.63 -14.57
C ARG A 60 9.39 0.14 -15.00
N LEU A 61 9.00 -1.07 -14.58
CA LEU A 61 7.71 -1.66 -14.91
C LEU A 61 6.55 -0.95 -14.19
N LEU A 62 6.76 -0.60 -12.91
CA LEU A 62 5.77 0.09 -12.08
C LEU A 62 5.35 1.48 -12.63
N LYS A 63 6.20 2.10 -13.46
CA LYS A 63 5.87 3.35 -14.16
C LYS A 63 4.84 3.15 -15.28
N ARG A 64 4.76 1.94 -15.85
CA ARG A 64 4.02 1.65 -17.09
C ARG A 64 2.88 0.65 -16.92
N LYS A 65 2.87 -0.13 -15.83
CA LYS A 65 1.93 -1.22 -15.59
C LYS A 65 1.31 -1.09 -14.20
N SER A 66 0.08 -1.57 -14.08
CA SER A 66 -0.52 -1.89 -12.78
C SER A 66 0.14 -3.16 -12.27
N ILE A 67 0.61 -3.12 -11.03
CA ILE A 67 1.32 -4.22 -10.38
C ILE A 67 0.71 -4.48 -9.01
N VAL A 68 0.58 -5.76 -8.67
CA VAL A 68 0.48 -6.27 -7.31
C VAL A 68 1.74 -7.09 -7.03
N ALA A 69 2.40 -6.91 -5.89
CA ALA A 69 3.64 -7.62 -5.60
C ALA A 69 3.80 -7.98 -4.13
N LYS A 70 4.39 -9.15 -3.87
CA LYS A 70 4.87 -9.55 -2.55
C LYS A 70 6.30 -9.07 -2.38
N VAL A 71 6.49 -8.20 -1.41
CA VAL A 71 7.71 -7.39 -1.24
C VAL A 71 8.18 -7.38 0.20
N LEU A 72 9.49 -7.25 0.36
CA LEU A 72 10.12 -6.95 1.64
C LEU A 72 10.24 -5.44 1.76
N ILE A 73 9.58 -4.89 2.77
CA ILE A 73 9.57 -3.48 3.11
C ILE A 73 10.41 -3.27 4.36
N GLU A 74 11.10 -2.13 4.40
CA GLU A 74 11.76 -1.61 5.59
C GLU A 74 11.43 -0.12 5.71
N THR A 75 10.74 0.26 6.79
CA THR A 75 10.28 1.64 7.01
C THR A 75 10.18 1.98 8.49
N ASP A 76 10.45 3.22 8.82
CA ASP A 76 10.20 3.84 10.12
C ASP A 76 8.78 4.43 10.24
N LYS A 77 7.96 4.35 9.18
CA LYS A 77 6.64 5.01 9.11
C LYS A 77 5.49 3.99 9.05
N PRO A 78 4.42 4.17 9.84
CA PRO A 78 3.26 3.28 9.84
C PRO A 78 2.33 3.57 8.65
N VAL A 79 2.77 3.20 7.45
CA VAL A 79 2.11 3.57 6.17
C VAL A 79 1.66 2.38 5.34
N TYR A 80 2.21 1.19 5.57
CA TYR A 80 1.82 -0.02 4.83
C TYR A 80 0.91 -0.89 5.68
N GLY A 81 -0.34 -1.04 5.25
CA GLY A 81 -1.28 -1.94 5.90
C GLY A 81 -0.85 -3.40 5.73
N VAL A 82 -0.83 -4.16 6.83
CA VAL A 82 -0.59 -5.60 6.86
C VAL A 82 -1.76 -6.25 7.56
N ARG A 83 -2.42 -7.19 6.88
CA ARG A 83 -3.52 -7.95 7.48
C ARG A 83 -2.96 -9.05 8.38
N ARG A 84 -3.29 -8.98 9.67
CA ARG A 84 -3.14 -10.06 10.66
C ARG A 84 -4.55 -10.45 11.12
N ASP A 85 -4.80 -10.55 12.42
CA ASP A 85 -6.16 -10.63 12.96
C ASP A 85 -6.96 -9.36 12.67
N ARG A 86 -6.27 -8.21 12.62
CA ARG A 86 -6.78 -6.90 12.20
C ARG A 86 -5.82 -6.27 11.19
N LEU A 87 -6.27 -5.21 10.52
CA LEU A 87 -5.39 -4.39 9.69
C LEU A 87 -4.48 -3.56 10.61
N VAL A 88 -3.17 -3.77 10.52
CA VAL A 88 -2.16 -3.06 11.31
C VAL A 88 -1.15 -2.39 10.39
N PHE A 89 -0.48 -1.32 10.86
CA PHE A 89 0.49 -0.56 10.08
C PHE A 89 1.87 -0.61 10.75
N PRO A 90 2.58 -1.75 10.69
CA PRO A 90 3.85 -1.94 11.40
C PRO A 90 4.98 -1.09 10.82
N THR A 91 5.97 -0.80 11.66
CA THR A 91 7.28 -0.25 11.29
C THR A 91 8.36 -1.34 11.39
N GLY A 92 9.58 -1.05 10.96
CA GLY A 92 10.67 -2.01 10.85
C GLY A 92 10.66 -2.75 9.51
N ARG A 93 11.10 -4.01 9.52
CA ARG A 93 11.27 -4.83 8.32
C ARG A 93 10.27 -5.99 8.29
N PHE A 94 9.47 -6.09 7.23
CA PHE A 94 8.44 -7.12 7.11
C PHE A 94 8.07 -7.42 5.66
N TRP A 95 7.53 -8.62 5.44
CA TRP A 95 6.93 -9.03 4.17
C TRP A 95 5.47 -8.59 4.09
N THR A 96 5.06 -8.08 2.94
CA THR A 96 3.67 -7.71 2.67
C THR A 96 3.36 -7.75 1.18
N SER A 97 2.07 -7.84 0.85
CA SER A 97 1.56 -7.73 -0.53
C SER A 97 0.99 -6.34 -0.73
N LEU A 98 1.49 -5.62 -1.74
CA LEU A 98 1.17 -4.22 -2.00
C LEU A 98 0.63 -4.03 -3.43
N CYS A 99 -0.27 -3.06 -3.58
CA CYS A 99 -0.81 -2.61 -4.86
C CYS A 99 -0.01 -1.42 -5.42
N THR A 100 -0.27 -1.08 -6.67
CA THR A 100 0.47 -0.05 -7.43
C THR A 100 0.70 1.27 -6.67
N PRO A 101 -0.29 1.87 -5.98
CA PRO A 101 -0.06 3.13 -5.26
C PRO A 101 0.93 2.98 -4.09
N GLU A 102 0.78 1.94 -3.27
CA GLU A 102 1.66 1.63 -2.14
C GLU A 102 3.08 1.33 -2.64
N LEU A 103 3.20 0.56 -3.73
CA LEU A 103 4.47 0.23 -4.37
C LEU A 103 5.18 1.48 -4.91
N LYS A 104 4.45 2.41 -5.54
CA LYS A 104 5.00 3.67 -6.03
C LYS A 104 5.57 4.49 -4.89
N TYR A 105 4.83 4.56 -3.79
CA TYR A 105 5.30 5.20 -2.57
C TYR A 105 6.56 4.51 -2.00
N ALA A 106 6.58 3.18 -1.91
CA ALA A 106 7.73 2.41 -1.43
C ALA A 106 9.01 2.61 -2.25
N VAL A 107 8.88 2.68 -3.57
CA VAL A 107 10.02 2.99 -4.45
C VAL A 107 10.49 4.43 -4.24
N LYS A 108 9.56 5.40 -4.18
CA LYS A 108 9.88 6.83 -4.00
C LYS A 108 10.55 7.09 -2.65
N ALA A 109 10.08 6.44 -1.59
CA ALA A 109 10.58 6.62 -0.22
C ALA A 109 11.80 5.73 0.10
N GLY A 110 12.26 4.88 -0.83
CA GLY A 110 13.41 4.00 -0.60
C GLY A 110 13.15 2.87 0.41
N HIS A 111 11.88 2.51 0.65
CA HIS A 111 11.49 1.48 1.62
C HIS A 111 11.57 0.05 1.05
N LEU A 112 11.64 -0.10 -0.28
CA LEU A 112 11.63 -1.41 -0.93
C LEU A 112 13.00 -2.10 -0.86
N ARG A 113 13.05 -3.30 -0.25
CA ARG A 113 14.29 -4.09 -0.09
C ARG A 113 14.38 -5.29 -1.03
N LYS A 114 13.27 -5.99 -1.25
CA LYS A 114 13.21 -7.16 -2.14
C LYS A 114 11.83 -7.29 -2.79
N VAL A 115 11.79 -7.81 -4.01
CA VAL A 115 10.56 -8.23 -4.68
C VAL A 115 10.65 -9.75 -4.86
N GLU A 116 9.74 -10.49 -4.23
CA GLU A 116 9.70 -11.95 -4.36
C GLU A 116 8.92 -12.35 -5.61
N THR A 117 7.69 -11.84 -5.74
CA THR A 117 6.78 -12.13 -6.85
C THR A 117 5.98 -10.89 -7.20
N MET A 118 5.73 -10.67 -8.49
CA MET A 118 4.84 -9.62 -8.97
C MET A 118 3.90 -10.14 -10.06
N VAL A 119 2.69 -9.59 -10.08
CA VAL A 119 1.65 -9.83 -11.07
C VAL A 119 1.30 -8.51 -11.73
N THR A 120 1.15 -8.54 -13.06
CA THR A 120 0.74 -7.41 -13.91
C THR A 120 -0.53 -7.70 -14.66
#